data_AF-W9WWT8-F1
#
_entry.id   AF-W9WWT8-F1
#
_cell.length_a   1.000
_cell.length_b   1.000
_cell.length_c   1.000
_cell.angle_alpha   90.00
_cell.angle_beta   90.00
_cell.angle_gamma   90.00
#
_symmetry.space_group_name_H-M   'P 1'
#
loop_
_entity.id
_entity.type
_entity.pdbx_description
1 polymer ?
#
loop_
_entity_poly.entity_id
_entity_poly.type
_entity_poly.pdbx_seq_one_letter_code
_entity_poly.pdbx_strand_id
1 'polypeptide(L)'
;MDRKSPSHDTSLLDGTHSLAPPSQSQEDPYNPPTIDQSHDVALVIRVLNQSYNCHGVYHSKILLWGSAGCGKRRIATEAALQFSARTGCKILWIDGRSFECFIRDYRAAYTIITGENLPQGLTLTHTLLKIKSTLEARRDESLIVVFDLQFYLEEDVETALSTPDLFLPDRCRILFTSSYVIPSECVSGNRGSSVTCGLKLARRAICLYVGGLNEEQGMQYFRASVPNSNDAVDSLRAFGHRDSWQTTPLRLALSCACMRLLQVSPKHFHRLCAHKAREGCSPSWPGYSPIFSDIMCILWDALNDYDIAAGRLLAICSIVDRVAIPVSLVEKFPIFQNNRERLLSAIDVLRLSGLVEIHRGAGLDTINLHLQVQRWLQLKRRRIEDKQELTDLVHAWVSVLSDYLTKPKDELPKNDPIFDAEKFWRMLAHVTSLCSLKSRQTRELCSMQYMAFLKHVAIFLVEDGFFVGMAWAAVTHALSMCTLLQSRQVHNLELDREYVHIRQVKANAYMNMSEYGQAEIELREAKRVLSRRLSGSADSTQTLREIQDTEAYLSVVQGKWAEAGRMLTELLAYPEPNAEPSKVAQRHYWMAKTKAAVGTDISALAHSQ
;
A
#
# COMPACT_ATOMS: atom_id res chain seq x y z
N MET A 1 30.47 10.19 -87.88
CA MET A 1 30.95 11.31 -87.05
C MET A 1 29.88 12.36 -87.13
N ASP A 2 29.33 12.82 -86.00
CA ASP A 2 29.14 14.25 -85.79
C ASP A 2 28.51 14.49 -84.42
N ARG A 3 29.26 15.27 -83.64
CA ARG A 3 28.73 16.13 -82.60
C ARG A 3 28.10 17.34 -83.31
N LYS A 4 26.95 17.82 -82.85
CA LYS A 4 26.85 19.07 -82.07
C LYS A 4 25.40 19.56 -81.94
N SER A 5 25.09 19.88 -80.67
CA SER A 5 24.27 20.99 -80.18
C SER A 5 22.76 21.02 -80.46
N PRO A 6 21.96 21.18 -79.39
CA PRO A 6 20.71 21.92 -79.46
C PRO A 6 20.75 23.19 -78.60
N SER A 7 19.97 24.18 -79.00
CA SER A 7 19.66 25.40 -78.26
C SER A 7 18.15 25.53 -78.10
N HIS A 8 17.71 25.83 -76.87
CA HIS A 8 16.41 26.38 -76.43
C HIS A 8 15.16 25.49 -76.69
N ASP A 9 14.18 25.32 -75.79
CA ASP A 9 13.84 25.97 -74.52
C ASP A 9 12.91 25.05 -73.69
N THR A 10 12.99 25.21 -72.36
CA THR A 10 11.94 25.01 -71.33
C THR A 10 11.11 23.72 -71.27
N SER A 11 11.31 22.92 -70.22
CA SER A 11 10.29 22.75 -69.17
C SER A 11 10.87 22.06 -67.92
N LEU A 12 10.90 22.82 -66.83
CA LEU A 12 10.59 22.47 -65.44
C LEU A 12 11.08 21.13 -64.84
N LEU A 13 11.75 21.29 -63.68
CA LEU A 13 12.03 20.33 -62.60
C LEU A 13 13.34 19.54 -62.71
N ASP A 14 14.42 20.11 -62.17
CA ASP A 14 15.22 19.53 -61.07
C ASP A 14 16.47 20.38 -60.78
N GLY A 15 16.91 20.42 -59.51
CA GLY A 15 18.30 20.74 -59.18
C GLY A 15 18.59 21.95 -58.29
N THR A 16 18.62 21.69 -56.98
CA THR A 16 19.66 22.14 -56.03
C THR A 16 20.00 23.64 -55.90
N HIS A 17 19.38 24.29 -54.92
CA HIS A 17 20.10 25.16 -54.00
C HIS A 17 20.29 24.44 -52.66
N SER A 18 21.55 24.35 -52.26
CA SER A 18 22.04 23.83 -50.99
C SER A 18 21.38 24.54 -49.80
N LEU A 19 20.38 23.92 -49.19
CA LEU A 19 19.91 24.22 -47.85
C LEU A 19 20.61 23.26 -46.90
N ALA A 20 21.20 23.83 -45.85
CA ALA A 20 21.80 23.10 -44.74
C ALA A 20 20.88 21.94 -44.29
N PRO A 21 21.45 20.80 -43.86
CA PRO A 21 20.64 19.72 -43.34
C PRO A 21 19.74 20.28 -42.23
N PRO A 22 18.42 20.00 -42.26
CA PRO A 22 17.53 20.45 -41.21
C PRO A 22 18.12 19.97 -39.90
N SER A 23 18.31 20.93 -39.01
CA SER A 23 18.71 20.74 -37.62
C SER A 23 18.12 19.44 -37.09
N GLN A 24 19.03 18.56 -36.68
CA GLN A 24 18.71 17.37 -35.92
C GLN A 24 17.58 17.69 -34.95
N SER A 25 16.53 16.89 -35.06
CA SER A 25 15.54 16.64 -34.03
C SER A 25 16.12 16.92 -32.64
N GLN A 26 15.48 17.81 -31.89
CA GLN A 26 15.75 17.99 -30.46
C GLN A 26 15.54 16.66 -29.72
N GLU A 27 16.60 15.87 -29.58
CA GLU A 27 16.83 14.98 -28.42
C GLU A 27 17.31 15.93 -27.29
N ASP A 28 16.74 15.96 -26.10
CA ASP A 28 16.59 14.85 -25.16
C ASP A 28 15.34 15.02 -24.25
N PRO A 29 14.57 13.97 -23.96
CA PRO A 29 13.89 13.88 -22.68
C PRO A 29 14.96 13.57 -21.61
N TYR A 30 15.43 14.59 -20.88
CA TYR A 30 16.37 14.42 -19.77
C TYR A 30 15.93 13.24 -18.89
N ASN A 31 16.82 12.27 -18.68
CA ASN A 31 16.63 11.21 -17.71
C ASN A 31 17.55 11.48 -16.52
N PRO A 32 17.04 11.47 -15.27
CA PRO A 32 17.90 11.63 -14.10
C PRO A 32 19.04 10.59 -14.14
N PRO A 33 20.31 11.00 -13.92
CA PRO A 33 21.42 10.07 -13.96
C PRO A 33 21.27 9.01 -12.86
N THR A 34 21.82 7.83 -13.07
CA THR A 34 21.82 6.78 -12.04
C THR A 34 23.02 6.96 -11.12
N ILE A 35 22.77 7.07 -9.81
CA ILE A 35 23.84 7.01 -8.80
C ILE A 35 24.49 5.63 -8.85
N ASP A 36 25.82 5.59 -8.97
CA ASP A 36 26.60 4.36 -8.96
C ASP A 36 26.74 3.82 -7.52
N GLN A 37 26.13 2.66 -7.28
CA GLN A 37 26.27 1.88 -6.04
C GLN A 37 26.75 0.44 -6.36
N SER A 38 27.46 0.25 -7.47
CA SER A 38 27.93 -1.04 -7.97
C SER A 38 28.80 -1.80 -6.97
N HIS A 39 29.63 -1.09 -6.21
CA HIS A 39 30.44 -1.68 -5.15
C HIS A 39 29.57 -2.36 -4.06
N ASP A 40 28.54 -1.67 -3.57
CA ASP A 40 27.65 -2.22 -2.54
C ASP A 40 26.84 -3.40 -3.08
N VAL A 41 26.37 -3.30 -4.32
CA VAL A 41 25.71 -4.40 -5.05
C VAL A 41 26.64 -5.62 -5.15
N ALA A 42 27.90 -5.42 -5.52
CA ALA A 42 28.90 -6.48 -5.62
C ALA A 42 29.18 -7.16 -4.27
N LEU A 43 29.18 -6.40 -3.17
CA LEU A 43 29.28 -6.96 -1.81
C LEU A 43 28.09 -7.87 -1.48
N VAL A 44 26.86 -7.44 -1.77
CA VAL A 44 25.67 -8.29 -1.55
C VAL A 44 25.74 -9.55 -2.39
N ILE A 45 26.07 -9.43 -3.68
CA ILE A 45 26.22 -10.58 -4.58
C ILE A 45 27.31 -11.54 -4.09
N ARG A 46 28.43 -11.02 -3.60
CA ARG A 46 29.51 -11.84 -3.03
C ARG A 46 29.01 -12.67 -1.85
N VAL A 47 28.19 -12.09 -0.97
CA VAL A 47 27.59 -12.82 0.16
C VAL A 47 26.56 -13.84 -0.33
N LEU A 48 25.71 -13.49 -1.29
CA LEU A 48 24.78 -14.44 -1.92
C LEU A 48 25.51 -15.62 -2.58
N ASN A 49 26.70 -15.42 -3.14
CA ASN A 49 27.51 -16.47 -3.76
C ASN A 49 28.05 -17.49 -2.75
N GLN A 50 28.31 -17.08 -1.51
CA GLN A 50 28.82 -17.99 -0.47
C GLN A 50 27.84 -19.13 -0.19
N SER A 51 26.54 -18.89 -0.38
CA SER A 51 25.50 -19.90 -0.20
C SER A 51 25.01 -20.51 -1.52
N TYR A 52 25.63 -20.22 -2.67
CA TYR A 52 25.13 -20.62 -4.00
C TYR A 52 25.03 -22.15 -4.17
N ASN A 53 26.08 -22.90 -3.81
CA ASN A 53 26.13 -24.37 -3.96
C ASN A 53 25.24 -25.14 -2.97
N CYS A 54 24.59 -24.43 -2.05
CA CYS A 54 23.70 -25.03 -1.08
C CYS A 54 22.26 -25.02 -1.63
N HIS A 55 21.94 -25.98 -2.50
CA HIS A 55 20.62 -26.15 -3.12
C HIS A 55 19.51 -26.32 -2.06
N GLY A 56 18.83 -25.23 -1.66
CA GLY A 56 17.65 -25.27 -0.79
C GLY A 56 17.88 -25.71 0.67
N VAL A 57 19.12 -26.02 1.06
CA VAL A 57 19.48 -26.48 2.41
C VAL A 57 19.98 -25.35 3.31
N TYR A 58 20.45 -24.23 2.75
CA TYR A 58 21.10 -23.16 3.52
C TYR A 58 20.26 -21.90 3.65
N HIS A 59 19.98 -21.53 4.90
CA HIS A 59 19.36 -20.27 5.30
C HIS A 59 20.40 -19.15 5.35
N SER A 60 20.51 -18.35 4.29
CA SER A 60 21.32 -17.13 4.34
C SER A 60 20.43 -15.91 4.50
N LYS A 61 20.48 -15.28 5.67
CA LYS A 61 19.86 -13.98 5.95
C LYS A 61 20.92 -12.89 5.78
N ILE A 62 20.63 -11.87 4.98
CA ILE A 62 21.50 -10.71 4.78
C ILE A 62 20.68 -9.47 5.12
N LEU A 63 21.18 -8.65 6.03
CA LEU A 63 20.54 -7.39 6.42
C LEU A 63 21.34 -6.21 5.87
N LEU A 64 20.72 -5.46 4.97
CA LEU A 64 21.19 -4.16 4.52
C LEU A 64 20.61 -3.09 5.44
N TRP A 65 21.48 -2.40 6.18
CA TRP A 65 21.07 -1.37 7.12
C TRP A 65 21.81 -0.05 6.89
N GLY A 66 21.17 1.06 7.25
CA GLY A 66 21.70 2.40 6.98
C GLY A 66 20.59 3.45 7.02
N SER A 67 20.93 4.72 6.87
CA SER A 67 19.93 5.79 7.00
C SER A 67 18.87 5.76 5.89
N ALA A 68 17.70 6.37 6.13
CA ALA A 68 16.65 6.47 5.12
C ALA A 68 17.13 7.29 3.91
N GLY A 69 16.88 6.79 2.69
CA GLY A 69 17.37 7.40 1.44
C GLY A 69 18.79 7.00 1.01
N CYS A 70 19.48 6.10 1.73
CA CYS A 70 20.80 5.56 1.36
C CYS A 70 20.82 4.60 0.15
N GLY A 71 19.67 4.26 -0.44
CA GLY A 71 19.61 3.35 -1.59
C GLY A 71 19.59 1.85 -1.25
N LYS A 72 19.42 1.47 0.03
CA LYS A 72 19.36 0.06 0.47
C LYS A 72 18.45 -0.83 -0.37
N ARG A 73 17.21 -0.38 -0.60
CA ARG A 73 16.22 -1.09 -1.43
C ARG A 73 16.73 -1.29 -2.85
N ARG A 74 17.26 -0.23 -3.47
CA ARG A 74 17.83 -0.28 -4.82
C ARG A 74 18.99 -1.28 -4.90
N ILE A 75 19.90 -1.26 -3.93
CA ILE A 75 21.02 -2.21 -3.85
C ILE A 75 20.50 -3.66 -3.70
N ALA A 76 19.54 -3.89 -2.80
CA ALA A 76 18.94 -5.21 -2.59
C ALA A 76 18.25 -5.74 -3.85
N THR A 77 17.46 -4.89 -4.49
CA THR A 77 16.74 -5.19 -5.74
C THR A 77 17.71 -5.51 -6.86
N GLU A 78 18.71 -4.68 -7.09
CA GLU A 78 19.71 -4.88 -8.15
C GLU A 78 20.52 -6.16 -7.91
N ALA A 79 20.98 -6.40 -6.68
CA ALA A 79 21.71 -7.61 -6.33
C ALA A 79 20.86 -8.88 -6.53
N ALA A 80 19.57 -8.84 -6.16
CA ALA A 80 18.65 -9.95 -6.35
C ALA A 80 18.40 -10.22 -7.85
N LEU A 81 18.18 -9.17 -8.65
CA LEU A 81 17.97 -9.28 -10.09
C LEU A 81 19.21 -9.84 -10.81
N GLN A 82 20.40 -9.31 -10.53
CA GLN A 82 21.64 -9.82 -11.13
C GLN A 82 21.92 -11.27 -10.72
N PHE A 83 21.70 -11.60 -9.45
CA PHE A 83 21.86 -12.98 -8.97
C PHE A 83 20.84 -13.91 -9.61
N SER A 84 19.57 -13.50 -9.73
CA SER A 84 18.51 -14.27 -10.40
C SER A 84 18.80 -14.50 -11.87
N ALA A 85 19.21 -13.46 -12.61
CA ALA A 85 19.57 -13.59 -14.03
C ALA A 85 20.69 -14.61 -14.26
N ARG A 86 21.66 -14.69 -13.34
CA ARG A 86 22.78 -15.65 -13.44
C ARG A 86 22.44 -17.06 -12.95
N THR A 87 21.54 -17.19 -11.98
CA THR A 87 21.29 -18.48 -11.28
C THR A 87 19.95 -19.12 -11.59
N GLY A 88 19.04 -18.40 -12.25
CA GLY A 88 17.67 -18.83 -12.51
C GLY A 88 16.75 -18.83 -11.28
N CYS A 89 17.19 -18.28 -10.14
CA CYS A 89 16.37 -18.28 -8.92
C CYS A 89 15.14 -17.37 -9.07
N LYS A 90 13.99 -17.78 -8.54
CA LYS A 90 12.79 -16.92 -8.49
C LYS A 90 12.93 -15.91 -7.35
N ILE A 91 12.49 -14.68 -7.60
CA ILE A 91 12.50 -13.61 -6.60
C ILE A 91 11.08 -13.38 -6.09
N LEU A 92 10.92 -13.39 -4.77
CA LEU A 92 9.70 -13.02 -4.08
C LEU A 92 9.91 -11.65 -3.45
N TRP A 93 9.16 -10.66 -3.93
CA TRP A 93 9.17 -9.30 -3.39
C TRP A 93 8.12 -9.21 -2.30
N ILE A 94 8.54 -8.90 -1.07
CA ILE A 94 7.63 -8.71 0.05
C ILE A 94 7.88 -7.35 0.68
N ASP A 95 6.84 -6.53 0.67
CA ASP A 95 6.84 -5.22 1.29
C ASP A 95 6.47 -5.31 2.79
N GLY A 96 7.49 -5.31 3.64
CA GLY A 96 7.34 -5.31 5.10
C GLY A 96 7.20 -3.92 5.72
N ARG A 97 6.79 -2.90 4.94
CA ARG A 97 6.68 -1.51 5.43
C ARG A 97 5.40 -1.22 6.19
N SER A 98 4.39 -2.06 6.07
CA SER A 98 3.22 -2.11 6.96
C SER A 98 2.75 -3.56 7.04
N PHE A 99 1.95 -3.89 8.06
CA PHE A 99 1.41 -5.23 8.20
C PHE A 99 0.49 -5.59 7.02
N GLU A 100 -0.28 -4.62 6.51
CA GLU A 100 -1.17 -4.79 5.35
C GLU A 100 -0.40 -5.09 4.06
N CYS A 101 0.67 -4.33 3.78
CA CYS A 101 1.53 -4.56 2.64
C CYS A 101 2.21 -5.94 2.72
N PHE A 102 2.63 -6.32 3.93
CA PHE A 102 3.24 -7.63 4.17
C PHE A 102 2.25 -8.75 3.84
N ILE A 103 1.03 -8.72 4.39
CA ILE A 103 0.02 -9.75 4.14
C ILE A 103 -0.36 -9.82 2.66
N ARG A 104 -0.56 -8.67 1.99
CA ARG A 104 -0.84 -8.61 0.56
C ARG A 104 0.23 -9.35 -0.25
N ASP A 105 1.49 -8.97 -0.05
CA ASP A 105 2.60 -9.51 -0.84
C ASP A 105 2.90 -10.96 -0.49
N TYR A 106 2.72 -11.35 0.77
CA TYR A 106 2.92 -12.73 1.20
C TYR A 106 1.84 -13.66 0.64
N ARG A 107 0.58 -13.21 0.55
CA ARG A 107 -0.48 -13.91 -0.17
C ARG A 107 -0.16 -14.02 -1.66
N ALA A 108 0.32 -12.93 -2.28
CA ALA A 108 0.72 -12.95 -3.67
C ALA A 108 1.88 -13.93 -3.93
N ALA A 109 2.83 -14.06 -2.99
CA ALA A 109 3.92 -15.02 -3.09
C ALA A 109 3.43 -16.47 -3.19
N TYR A 110 2.35 -16.83 -2.49
CA TYR A 110 1.72 -18.16 -2.65
C TYR A 110 1.29 -18.39 -4.09
N THR A 111 0.51 -17.47 -4.65
CA THR A 111 -0.03 -17.58 -6.02
C THR A 111 1.08 -17.58 -7.06
N ILE A 112 2.15 -16.80 -6.87
CA ILE A 112 3.32 -16.80 -7.78
C ILE A 112 3.99 -18.18 -7.84
N ILE A 113 3.95 -18.95 -6.74
CA ILE A 113 4.65 -20.23 -6.61
C ILE A 113 3.77 -21.42 -6.97
N THR A 114 2.50 -21.37 -6.61
CA THR A 114 1.55 -22.48 -6.86
C THR A 114 0.80 -22.32 -8.17
N GLY A 115 0.63 -21.09 -8.67
CA GLY A 115 -0.34 -20.76 -9.73
C GLY A 115 -1.78 -20.78 -9.23
N GLU A 116 -2.02 -21.00 -7.93
CA GLU A 116 -3.35 -21.17 -7.34
C GLU A 116 -3.67 -20.03 -6.36
N ASN A 117 -4.96 -19.74 -6.22
CA ASN A 117 -5.44 -18.85 -5.18
C ASN A 117 -5.38 -19.51 -3.81
N LEU A 118 -5.07 -18.72 -2.79
CA LEU A 118 -4.98 -19.22 -1.42
C LEU A 118 -6.37 -19.64 -0.93
N PRO A 119 -6.52 -20.80 -0.25
CA PRO A 119 -7.82 -21.24 0.26
C PRO A 119 -8.47 -20.18 1.15
N GLN A 120 -9.77 -19.94 0.96
CA GLN A 120 -10.54 -18.98 1.75
C GLN A 120 -10.88 -19.55 3.14
N GLY A 121 -11.20 -18.67 4.10
CA GLY A 121 -11.67 -19.06 5.44
C GLY A 121 -10.59 -19.57 6.41
N LEU A 122 -9.31 -19.51 6.03
CA LEU A 122 -8.21 -19.80 6.93
C LEU A 122 -7.95 -18.61 7.86
N THR A 123 -7.71 -18.86 9.15
CA THR A 123 -7.26 -17.79 10.05
C THR A 123 -5.91 -17.23 9.60
N LEU A 124 -5.56 -16.02 10.04
CA LEU A 124 -4.25 -15.40 9.75
C LEU A 124 -3.08 -16.35 9.99
N THR A 125 -3.03 -16.98 11.17
CA THR A 125 -1.96 -17.92 11.53
C THR A 125 -1.90 -19.12 10.58
N HIS A 126 -3.05 -19.74 10.26
CA HIS A 126 -3.10 -20.88 9.36
C HIS A 126 -2.71 -20.49 7.93
N THR A 127 -3.05 -19.28 7.50
CA THR A 127 -2.67 -18.75 6.20
C THR A 127 -1.16 -18.54 6.10
N LEU A 128 -0.56 -17.87 7.09
CA LEU A 128 0.90 -17.68 7.10
C LEU A 128 1.65 -19.02 7.16
N LEU A 129 1.16 -19.97 7.96
CA LEU A 129 1.68 -21.35 8.02
C LEU A 129 1.52 -22.10 6.70
N LYS A 130 0.38 -21.95 6.01
CA LYS A 130 0.15 -22.56 4.70
C LYS A 130 1.12 -22.01 3.67
N ILE A 131 1.34 -20.69 3.65
CA ILE A 131 2.31 -20.05 2.74
C ILE A 131 3.73 -20.54 3.06
N LYS A 132 4.14 -20.50 4.34
CA LYS A 132 5.46 -20.98 4.77
C LYS A 132 5.69 -22.44 4.40
N SER A 133 4.78 -23.35 4.75
CA SER A 133 4.91 -24.77 4.44
C SER A 133 4.96 -25.05 2.94
N THR A 134 4.22 -24.26 2.15
CA THR A 134 4.26 -24.37 0.68
C THR A 134 5.60 -23.90 0.12
N LEU A 135 6.14 -22.78 0.62
CA LEU A 135 7.48 -22.29 0.29
C LEU A 135 8.56 -23.33 0.61
N GLU A 136 8.44 -24.01 1.76
CA GLU A 136 9.42 -25.00 2.21
C GLU A 136 9.31 -26.36 1.51
N ALA A 137 8.13 -26.68 0.98
CA ALA A 137 7.88 -27.92 0.22
C ALA A 137 8.50 -27.89 -1.18
N ARG A 138 8.65 -26.70 -1.79
CA ARG A 138 9.25 -26.48 -3.12
C ARG A 138 10.79 -26.52 -3.06
N ARG A 139 11.34 -27.68 -2.69
CA ARG A 139 12.79 -27.89 -2.48
C ARG A 139 13.63 -27.79 -3.76
N ASP A 140 12.98 -27.96 -4.90
CA ASP A 140 13.52 -27.88 -6.24
C ASP A 140 13.65 -26.43 -6.75
N GLU A 141 12.91 -25.48 -6.16
CA GLU A 141 12.96 -24.09 -6.55
C GLU A 141 14.00 -23.31 -5.74
N SER A 142 14.95 -22.66 -6.42
CA SER A 142 15.85 -21.71 -5.76
C SER A 142 15.13 -20.39 -5.55
N LEU A 143 14.88 -20.00 -4.30
CA LEU A 143 14.12 -18.80 -3.94
C LEU A 143 15.01 -17.74 -3.28
N ILE A 144 14.80 -16.49 -3.69
CA ILE A 144 15.26 -15.29 -2.98
C ILE A 144 14.06 -14.50 -2.53
N VAL A 145 14.02 -14.15 -1.25
CA VAL A 145 13.02 -13.27 -0.67
C VAL A 145 13.67 -11.91 -0.42
N VAL A 146 13.12 -10.85 -1.01
CA VAL A 146 13.53 -9.47 -0.72
C VAL A 146 12.46 -8.84 0.17
N PHE A 147 12.88 -8.44 1.37
CA PHE A 147 12.02 -8.00 2.45
C PHE A 147 12.34 -6.56 2.86
N ASP A 148 11.49 -5.60 2.49
CA ASP A 148 11.70 -4.17 2.78
C ASP A 148 11.05 -3.78 4.12
N LEU A 149 11.85 -3.59 5.17
CA LEU A 149 11.41 -3.29 6.52
C LEU A 149 11.49 -1.80 6.85
N GLN A 150 10.37 -1.24 7.31
CA GLN A 150 10.28 0.17 7.73
C GLN A 150 9.68 0.38 9.11
N PHE A 151 9.00 -0.59 9.70
CA PHE A 151 8.61 -0.53 11.12
C PHE A 151 8.98 -1.85 11.80
N TYR A 152 8.85 -1.90 13.12
CA TYR A 152 8.89 -3.15 13.86
C TYR A 152 7.65 -3.98 13.51
N LEU A 153 7.65 -4.56 12.32
CA LEU A 153 6.67 -5.55 11.90
C LEU A 153 6.59 -6.69 12.93
N GLU A 154 7.69 -6.94 13.66
CA GLU A 154 7.76 -7.88 14.77
C GLU A 154 6.73 -7.62 15.87
N GLU A 155 6.45 -6.37 16.26
CA GLU A 155 5.47 -6.11 17.34
C GLU A 155 4.04 -6.42 16.88
N ASP A 156 3.68 -5.97 15.68
CA ASP A 156 2.36 -6.23 15.10
C ASP A 156 2.15 -7.73 14.83
N VAL A 157 3.18 -8.40 14.33
CA VAL A 157 3.15 -9.83 14.01
C VAL A 157 3.23 -10.71 15.27
N GLU A 158 4.02 -10.35 16.29
CA GLU A 158 4.06 -11.06 17.57
C GLU A 158 2.73 -10.94 18.31
N THR A 159 2.13 -9.75 18.30
CA THR A 159 0.80 -9.54 18.88
C THR A 159 -0.24 -10.40 18.16
N ALA A 160 -0.14 -10.53 16.83
CA ALA A 160 -1.07 -11.33 16.04
C ALA A 160 -0.82 -12.85 16.10
N LEU A 161 0.43 -13.31 16.19
CA LEU A 161 0.81 -14.72 16.05
C LEU A 161 1.29 -15.38 17.34
N SER A 162 1.43 -14.62 18.43
CA SER A 162 2.00 -15.07 19.72
C SER A 162 3.40 -15.70 19.62
N THR A 163 4.06 -15.60 18.46
CA THR A 163 5.33 -16.26 18.14
C THR A 163 6.11 -15.48 17.07
N PRO A 164 7.39 -15.17 17.30
CA PRO A 164 8.12 -14.17 16.50
C PRO A 164 8.62 -14.66 15.13
N ASP A 165 8.89 -15.96 14.95
CA ASP A 165 9.63 -16.48 13.78
C ASP A 165 8.78 -17.38 12.85
N LEU A 166 7.49 -17.53 13.13
CA LEU A 166 6.68 -18.61 12.57
C LEU A 166 6.33 -18.44 11.08
N PHE A 167 6.52 -17.24 10.51
CA PHE A 167 6.04 -16.92 9.18
C PHE A 167 7.14 -16.88 8.10
N LEU A 168 8.40 -16.64 8.42
CA LEU A 168 9.45 -16.64 7.38
C LEU A 168 9.88 -18.07 7.03
N PRO A 169 10.09 -18.39 5.75
CA PRO A 169 10.56 -19.71 5.34
C PRO A 169 12.01 -19.91 5.79
N ASP A 170 12.31 -21.10 6.34
CA ASP A 170 13.65 -21.45 6.82
C ASP A 170 14.59 -21.91 5.68
N ARG A 171 14.05 -22.09 4.48
CA ARG A 171 14.75 -22.64 3.29
C ARG A 171 14.86 -21.65 2.14
N CYS A 172 15.15 -20.39 2.45
CA CYS A 172 15.30 -19.34 1.43
C CYS A 172 16.51 -18.46 1.71
N ARG A 173 17.01 -17.79 0.67
CA ARG A 173 17.92 -16.65 0.87
C ARG A 173 17.07 -15.42 1.10
N ILE A 174 17.28 -14.71 2.21
CA ILE A 174 16.46 -13.56 2.57
C ILE A 174 17.34 -12.32 2.62
N LEU A 175 17.00 -11.32 1.81
CA LEU A 175 17.58 -9.98 1.82
C LEU A 175 16.64 -9.04 2.57
N PHE A 176 17.06 -8.55 3.71
CA PHE A 176 16.33 -7.55 4.49
C PHE A 176 16.89 -6.16 4.21
N THR A 177 16.03 -5.14 4.06
CA THR A 177 16.45 -3.73 4.11
C THR A 177 15.82 -3.04 5.30
N SER A 178 16.61 -2.39 6.15
CA SER A 178 16.06 -1.66 7.31
C SER A 178 16.79 -0.35 7.57
N SER A 179 16.06 0.65 8.07
CA SER A 179 16.65 1.90 8.58
C SER A 179 16.74 1.95 10.11
N TYR A 180 16.29 0.90 10.81
CA TYR A 180 16.07 0.86 12.26
C TYR A 180 17.02 -0.12 12.96
N VAL A 181 18.32 0.09 12.75
CA VAL A 181 19.36 -0.67 13.44
C VAL A 181 20.08 0.29 14.38
N ILE A 182 20.06 -0.01 15.69
CA ILE A 182 20.69 0.80 16.72
C ILE A 182 22.12 0.25 16.93
N PRO A 183 23.17 0.98 16.55
CA PRO A 183 24.53 0.60 16.93
C PRO A 183 24.66 0.66 18.45
N SER A 184 25.14 -0.42 19.06
CA SER A 184 25.51 -0.45 20.47
C SER A 184 27.01 -0.22 20.57
N GLU A 185 27.42 0.69 21.44
CA GLU A 185 28.80 0.74 21.92
C GLU A 185 28.95 -0.33 23.01
N CYS A 186 29.44 -1.51 22.65
CA CYS A 186 29.96 -2.41 23.69
C CYS A 186 31.24 -1.80 24.26
N VAL A 187 31.22 -1.51 25.56
CA VAL A 187 32.33 -0.94 26.36
C VAL A 187 33.51 -1.93 26.50
N SER A 188 33.56 -3.02 25.74
CA SER A 188 34.70 -3.94 25.74
C SER A 188 35.75 -3.48 24.73
N GLY A 189 36.87 -2.98 25.25
CA GLY A 189 38.03 -2.56 24.46
C GLY A 189 38.51 -3.61 23.47
N ASN A 190 38.94 -3.12 22.30
CA ASN A 190 39.63 -3.84 21.23
C ASN A 190 38.86 -5.02 20.58
N ARG A 191 37.82 -4.70 19.79
CA ARG A 191 37.55 -5.19 18.42
C ARG A 191 36.11 -4.85 18.03
N GLY A 192 35.93 -3.83 17.17
CA GLY A 192 34.68 -3.53 16.46
C GLY A 192 33.48 -3.16 17.34
N SER A 193 32.87 -2.00 17.10
CA SER A 193 31.57 -1.67 17.68
C SER A 193 30.56 -2.77 17.30
N SER A 194 30.09 -3.56 18.27
CA SER A 194 29.09 -4.59 18.03
C SER A 194 27.72 -3.95 17.84
N VAL A 195 27.30 -3.85 16.58
CA VAL A 195 25.97 -3.37 16.22
C VAL A 195 24.93 -4.41 16.64
N THR A 196 24.12 -4.08 17.65
CA THR A 196 22.95 -4.88 18.03
C THR A 196 21.80 -4.60 17.05
N CYS A 197 21.45 -5.58 16.23
CA CYS A 197 20.23 -5.49 15.43
C CYS A 197 19.01 -5.66 16.34
N GLY A 198 18.15 -4.63 16.41
CA GLY A 198 16.87 -4.68 17.13
C GLY A 198 15.82 -5.59 16.49
N LEU A 199 16.06 -6.05 15.25
CA LEU A 199 15.19 -6.99 14.54
C LEU A 199 15.53 -8.43 14.96
N LYS A 200 14.66 -9.05 15.76
CA LYS A 200 14.75 -10.47 16.17
C LYS A 200 14.93 -11.39 14.96
N LEU A 201 14.19 -11.14 13.87
CA LEU A 201 14.23 -11.93 12.63
C LEU A 201 15.61 -11.89 11.95
N ALA A 202 16.38 -10.83 12.18
CA ALA A 202 17.72 -10.60 11.62
C ALA A 202 18.86 -10.84 12.64
N ARG A 203 18.60 -11.39 13.83
CA ARG A 203 19.62 -11.67 14.87
C ARG A 203 20.78 -12.55 14.39
N ARG A 204 20.58 -13.38 13.37
CA ARG A 204 21.60 -14.25 12.74
C ARG A 204 21.90 -13.87 11.29
N ALA A 205 21.56 -12.64 10.88
CA ALA A 205 21.82 -12.16 9.53
C ALA A 205 23.26 -11.64 9.39
N ILE A 206 23.81 -11.75 8.19
CA ILE A 206 25.02 -11.02 7.79
C ILE A 206 24.63 -9.56 7.59
N CYS A 207 25.12 -8.68 8.46
CA CYS A 207 24.79 -7.26 8.44
C CYS A 207 25.76 -6.48 7.53
N LEU A 208 25.22 -5.83 6.50
CA LEU A 208 25.95 -4.95 5.59
C LEU A 208 25.47 -3.51 5.79
N TYR A 209 26.38 -2.63 6.19
CA TYR A 209 26.10 -1.20 6.33
C TYR A 209 26.13 -0.52 4.96
N VAL A 210 25.07 0.21 4.64
CA VAL A 210 24.97 1.05 3.45
C VAL A 210 25.14 2.50 3.89
N GLY A 211 26.30 3.06 3.58
CA GLY A 211 26.65 4.45 3.89
C GLY A 211 25.94 5.48 3.02
N GLY A 212 26.20 6.76 3.30
CA GLY A 212 25.93 7.83 2.34
C GLY A 212 26.93 7.80 1.18
N LEU A 213 26.68 8.60 0.15
CA LEU A 213 27.60 8.79 -0.96
C LEU A 213 28.87 9.47 -0.49
N ASN A 214 30.00 9.04 -1.05
CA ASN A 214 31.26 9.74 -0.88
C ASN A 214 31.30 10.99 -1.80
N GLU A 215 32.31 11.85 -1.59
CA GLU A 215 32.45 13.11 -2.32
C GLU A 215 32.55 12.89 -3.84
N GLU A 216 33.29 11.88 -4.29
CA GLU A 216 33.48 11.57 -5.70
C GLU A 216 32.17 11.15 -6.38
N GLN A 217 31.44 10.20 -5.80
CA GLN A 217 30.12 9.75 -6.29
C GLN A 217 29.12 10.90 -6.31
N GLY A 218 29.12 11.73 -5.26
CA GLY A 218 28.27 12.91 -5.18
C GLY A 218 28.58 13.93 -6.29
N MET A 219 29.87 14.16 -6.55
CA MET A 219 30.35 15.07 -7.59
C MET A 219 29.99 14.60 -8.99
N GLN A 220 30.18 13.31 -9.28
CA GLN A 220 29.84 12.71 -10.57
C GLN A 220 28.34 12.84 -10.85
N TYR A 221 27.50 12.48 -9.88
CA TYR A 221 26.04 12.63 -10.02
C TYR A 221 25.62 14.09 -10.20
N PHE A 222 26.22 15.00 -9.42
CA PHE A 222 25.92 16.43 -9.51
C PHE A 222 26.26 17.00 -10.88
N ARG A 223 27.46 16.73 -11.41
CA ARG A 223 27.89 17.17 -12.75
C ARG A 223 26.98 16.62 -13.85
N ALA A 224 26.57 15.36 -13.74
CA ALA A 224 25.63 14.76 -14.69
C ALA A 224 24.22 15.37 -14.60
N SER A 225 23.79 15.78 -13.40
CA SER A 225 22.46 16.35 -13.17
C SER A 225 22.36 17.85 -13.47
N VAL A 226 23.47 18.58 -13.37
CA VAL A 226 23.56 20.04 -13.57
C VAL A 226 24.82 20.38 -14.40
N PRO A 227 24.84 20.04 -15.70
CA PRO A 227 26.04 20.05 -16.55
C PRO A 227 26.67 21.44 -16.80
N ASN A 228 25.98 22.53 -16.47
CA ASN A 228 26.45 23.91 -16.70
C ASN A 228 26.91 24.64 -15.41
N SER A 229 27.10 23.92 -14.30
CA SER A 229 27.52 24.51 -13.03
C SER A 229 29.05 24.49 -12.86
N ASN A 230 29.70 25.65 -13.06
CA ASN A 230 31.16 25.80 -12.91
C ASN A 230 31.66 25.70 -11.45
N ASP A 231 30.75 25.78 -10.45
CA ASP A 231 31.06 25.83 -9.02
C ASP A 231 30.91 24.46 -8.30
N ALA A 232 31.11 23.33 -8.99
CA ALA A 232 30.71 22.01 -8.49
C ALA A 232 31.26 21.62 -7.09
N VAL A 233 32.44 22.11 -6.70
CA VAL A 233 33.14 21.70 -5.45
C VAL A 233 32.58 22.38 -4.19
N ASP A 234 32.37 23.71 -4.19
CA ASP A 234 31.80 24.43 -3.04
C ASP A 234 30.31 24.16 -2.86
N SER A 235 29.65 23.79 -3.96
CA SER A 235 28.22 23.50 -4.06
C SER A 235 27.79 22.28 -3.26
N LEU A 236 28.65 21.27 -3.11
CA LEU A 236 28.31 20.04 -2.39
C LEU A 236 28.62 20.10 -0.89
N ARG A 237 29.58 20.94 -0.46
CA ARG A 237 29.82 21.24 0.97
C ARG A 237 28.60 21.85 1.66
N ALA A 238 27.75 22.54 0.90
CA ALA A 238 26.47 23.07 1.36
C ALA A 238 25.47 21.99 1.82
N PHE A 239 25.65 20.72 1.41
CA PHE A 239 24.75 19.60 1.71
C PHE A 239 25.32 18.61 2.73
N GLY A 240 26.60 18.73 3.09
CA GLY A 240 27.26 17.92 4.11
C GLY A 240 27.09 18.49 5.53
N HIS A 241 27.25 17.63 6.55
CA HIS A 241 27.48 18.13 7.90
C HIS A 241 28.91 18.69 7.99
N ARG A 242 29.13 19.70 8.85
CA ARG A 242 30.41 20.41 9.00
C ARG A 242 31.64 19.51 9.14
N ASP A 243 31.46 18.27 9.62
CA ASP A 243 32.55 17.34 9.93
C ASP A 243 32.56 16.05 9.07
N SER A 244 31.59 15.83 8.16
CA SER A 244 31.64 14.70 7.20
C SER A 244 30.81 14.94 5.93
N TRP A 245 31.40 14.59 4.77
CA TRP A 245 30.84 14.76 3.43
C TRP A 245 29.73 13.77 3.04
N GLN A 246 29.31 12.88 3.94
CA GLN A 246 28.35 11.83 3.61
C GLN A 246 26.95 12.41 3.42
N THR A 247 26.46 12.39 2.16
CA THR A 247 25.08 12.75 1.81
C THR A 247 24.28 11.54 1.36
N THR A 248 22.97 11.52 1.60
CA THR A 248 22.15 10.41 1.10
C THR A 248 21.83 10.63 -0.39
N PRO A 249 21.82 9.56 -1.20
CA PRO A 249 21.35 9.56 -2.59
C PRO A 249 20.09 10.38 -2.82
N LEU A 250 19.07 10.18 -1.98
CA LEU A 250 17.81 10.90 -2.09
C LEU A 250 17.96 12.42 -1.92
N ARG A 251 18.73 12.87 -0.93
CA ARG A 251 18.92 14.31 -0.68
C ARG A 251 19.62 14.96 -1.87
N LEU A 252 20.69 14.33 -2.36
CA LEU A 252 21.43 14.82 -3.51
C LEU A 252 20.53 14.91 -4.75
N ALA A 253 19.75 13.86 -5.02
CA ALA A 253 18.82 13.83 -6.16
C ALA A 253 17.79 14.97 -6.09
N LEU A 254 17.17 15.18 -4.93
CA LEU A 254 16.19 16.25 -4.72
C LEU A 254 16.82 17.64 -4.81
N SER A 255 18.01 17.86 -4.24
CA SER A 255 18.72 19.14 -4.37
C SER A 255 19.04 19.46 -5.83
N CYS A 256 19.56 18.49 -6.59
CA CYS A 256 19.84 18.66 -8.02
C CYS A 256 18.57 18.95 -8.82
N ALA A 257 17.46 18.28 -8.49
CA ALA A 257 16.16 18.57 -9.07
C ALA A 257 15.70 20.01 -8.79
N CYS A 258 15.78 20.49 -7.54
CA CYS A 258 15.43 21.87 -7.22
C CYS A 258 16.24 22.88 -8.03
N MET A 259 17.57 22.69 -8.09
CA MET A 259 18.47 23.58 -8.82
C MET A 259 18.15 23.63 -10.32
N ARG A 260 17.81 22.48 -10.91
CA ARG A 260 17.41 22.38 -12.31
C ARG A 260 16.05 23.02 -12.58
N LEU A 261 15.04 22.77 -11.76
CA LEU A 261 13.70 23.36 -11.91
C LEU A 261 13.72 24.88 -11.75
N LEU A 262 14.43 25.37 -10.75
CA LEU A 262 14.55 26.81 -10.47
C LEU A 262 15.59 27.51 -11.36
N GLN A 263 16.41 26.76 -12.09
CA GLN A 263 17.54 27.27 -12.86
C GLN A 263 18.50 28.16 -12.02
N VAL A 264 18.77 27.75 -10.78
CA VAL A 264 19.60 28.52 -9.84
C VAL A 264 20.99 27.91 -9.68
N SER A 265 21.99 28.76 -9.43
CA SER A 265 23.31 28.29 -9.04
C SER A 265 23.27 27.65 -7.64
N PRO A 266 24.19 26.72 -7.34
CA PRO A 266 24.17 26.05 -6.03
C PRO A 266 24.42 27.01 -4.86
N LYS A 267 25.24 28.04 -5.07
CA LYS A 267 25.44 29.12 -4.09
C LYS A 267 24.14 29.84 -3.75
N HIS A 268 23.30 30.07 -4.77
CA HIS A 268 21.98 30.65 -4.57
C HIS A 268 21.03 29.66 -3.87
N PHE A 269 21.05 28.39 -4.28
CA PHE A 269 20.25 27.34 -3.64
C PHE A 269 20.59 27.17 -2.15
N HIS A 270 21.88 27.19 -1.79
CA HIS A 270 22.30 27.16 -0.39
C HIS A 270 21.76 28.35 0.42
N ARG A 271 21.74 29.56 -0.17
CA ARG A 271 21.13 30.74 0.46
C ARG A 271 19.62 30.58 0.64
N LEU A 272 18.93 29.96 -0.33
CA LEU A 272 17.51 29.64 -0.20
C LEU A 272 17.26 28.65 0.94
N CYS A 273 18.06 27.57 1.05
CA CYS A 273 17.97 26.64 2.18
C CYS A 273 18.21 27.36 3.52
N ALA A 274 19.24 28.19 3.62
CA ALA A 274 19.52 28.97 4.82
C ALA A 274 18.43 30.01 5.14
N HIS A 275 17.72 30.51 4.14
CA HIS A 275 16.55 31.36 4.32
C HIS A 275 15.38 30.58 4.91
N LYS A 276 14.98 29.45 4.29
CA LYS A 276 13.90 28.59 4.77
C LYS A 276 14.17 28.05 6.19
N ALA A 277 15.41 27.68 6.48
CA ALA A 277 15.82 27.25 7.82
C ALA A 277 15.57 28.35 8.88
N ARG A 278 15.81 29.63 8.54
CA ARG A 278 15.57 30.78 9.43
C ARG A 278 14.09 31.11 9.59
N GLU A 279 13.27 30.89 8.57
CA GLU A 279 11.81 31.08 8.65
C GLU A 279 11.14 30.08 9.61
N GLY A 280 11.75 28.91 9.83
CA GLY A 280 11.22 27.89 10.75
C GLY A 280 9.89 27.26 10.29
N CYS A 281 9.47 27.49 9.05
CA CYS A 281 8.19 27.00 8.51
C CYS A 281 8.23 25.51 8.10
N SER A 282 9.42 24.91 8.06
CA SER A 282 9.68 23.52 7.67
C SER A 282 9.15 22.52 8.71
N PRO A 283 8.36 21.49 8.33
CA PRO A 283 7.96 20.44 9.26
C PRO A 283 9.16 19.62 9.75
N SER A 284 9.11 19.18 11.01
CA SER A 284 10.12 18.35 11.67
C SER A 284 9.48 17.11 12.31
N TRP A 285 10.25 16.02 12.42
CA TRP A 285 9.85 14.77 13.09
C TRP A 285 11.08 13.98 13.58
N PRO A 286 10.92 12.93 14.40
CA PRO A 286 12.06 12.13 14.88
C PRO A 286 12.83 11.44 13.75
N GLY A 287 14.17 11.40 13.87
CA GLY A 287 15.05 10.72 12.90
C GLY A 287 15.19 11.44 11.55
N TYR A 288 14.73 12.69 11.47
CA TYR A 288 14.70 13.47 10.24
C TYR A 288 15.75 14.58 10.24
N SER A 289 16.26 14.93 9.05
CA SER A 289 17.33 15.92 8.87
C SER A 289 16.75 17.26 8.41
N PRO A 290 16.90 18.36 9.19
CA PRO A 290 16.34 19.68 8.91
C PRO A 290 16.52 20.19 7.47
N ILE A 291 17.67 19.91 6.86
CA ILE A 291 17.96 20.33 5.48
C ILE A 291 17.02 19.71 4.44
N PHE A 292 16.53 18.48 4.66
CA PHE A 292 15.63 17.82 3.71
C PHE A 292 14.28 18.53 3.60
N SER A 293 13.73 19.08 4.68
CA SER A 293 12.43 19.76 4.72
C SER A 293 12.57 21.15 4.12
N ASP A 294 13.72 21.80 4.27
CA ASP A 294 14.03 23.03 3.56
C ASP A 294 14.11 22.78 2.05
N ILE A 295 14.82 21.72 1.61
CA ILE A 295 14.85 21.28 0.21
C ILE A 295 13.44 21.01 -0.30
N MET A 296 12.63 20.25 0.44
CA MET A 296 11.25 19.92 0.07
C MET A 296 10.33 21.14 0.04
N CYS A 297 10.49 22.10 0.95
CA CYS A 297 9.76 23.37 0.93
C CYS A 297 10.07 24.13 -0.37
N ILE A 298 11.35 24.28 -0.71
CA ILE A 298 11.76 24.96 -1.95
C ILE A 298 11.23 24.22 -3.19
N LEU A 299 11.34 22.89 -3.20
CA LEU A 299 10.87 22.06 -4.31
C LEU A 299 9.35 22.15 -4.48
N TRP A 300 8.60 22.13 -3.39
CA TRP A 300 7.16 22.27 -3.40
C TRP A 300 6.72 23.62 -3.94
N ASP A 301 7.35 24.71 -3.49
CA ASP A 301 7.07 26.05 -3.98
C ASP A 301 7.37 26.12 -5.50
N ALA A 302 8.56 25.64 -5.92
CA ALA A 302 8.97 25.59 -7.32
C ALA A 302 8.02 24.79 -8.22
N LEU A 303 7.52 23.64 -7.74
CA LEU A 303 6.61 22.78 -8.49
C LEU A 303 5.25 23.43 -8.69
N ASN A 304 4.71 24.08 -7.67
CA ASN A 304 3.40 24.74 -7.79
C ASN A 304 3.46 25.96 -8.72
N ASP A 305 4.61 26.63 -8.80
CA ASP A 305 4.83 27.72 -9.75
C ASP A 305 5.03 27.22 -11.19
N TYR A 306 5.68 26.06 -11.37
CA TYR A 306 5.99 25.49 -12.69
C TYR A 306 4.83 24.69 -13.30
N ASP A 307 4.27 23.73 -12.54
CA ASP A 307 3.13 22.90 -12.95
C ASP A 307 2.23 22.57 -11.75
N ILE A 308 1.14 23.34 -11.63
CA ILE A 308 0.12 23.15 -10.60
C ILE A 308 -0.44 21.71 -10.61
N ALA A 309 -0.50 21.04 -11.77
CA ALA A 309 -1.01 19.68 -11.85
C ALA A 309 -0.08 18.67 -11.17
N ALA A 310 1.24 18.87 -11.24
CA ALA A 310 2.23 18.08 -10.52
C ALA A 310 2.08 18.23 -9.00
N GLY A 311 1.88 19.46 -8.51
CA GLY A 311 1.57 19.72 -7.09
C GLY A 311 0.29 19.03 -6.63
N ARG A 312 -0.78 19.11 -7.44
CA ARG A 312 -2.06 18.42 -7.16
C ARG A 312 -1.95 16.90 -7.20
N LEU A 313 -1.15 16.35 -8.11
CA LEU A 313 -0.86 14.91 -8.17
C LEU A 313 -0.18 14.42 -6.88
N LEU A 314 0.81 15.16 -6.36
CA LEU A 314 1.42 14.84 -5.06
C LEU A 314 0.41 14.94 -3.91
N ALA A 315 -0.48 15.93 -3.94
CA ALA A 315 -1.54 16.07 -2.94
C ALA A 315 -2.48 14.86 -2.98
N ILE A 316 -2.90 14.40 -4.16
CA ILE A 316 -3.71 13.19 -4.35
C ILE A 316 -2.98 11.97 -3.77
N CYS A 317 -1.73 11.75 -4.16
CA CYS A 317 -0.94 10.60 -3.69
C CYS A 317 -0.63 10.63 -2.19
N SER A 318 -0.68 11.79 -1.53
CA SER A 318 -0.38 11.91 -0.10
C SER A 318 -1.49 11.43 0.83
N ILE A 319 -2.71 11.22 0.31
CA ILE A 319 -3.89 10.78 1.09
C ILE A 319 -3.83 9.29 1.41
N VAL A 320 -3.40 8.48 0.46
CA VAL A 320 -3.36 7.02 0.56
C VAL A 320 -1.93 6.53 0.83
N ASP A 321 -1.77 5.21 0.94
CA ASP A 321 -0.44 4.60 1.07
C ASP A 321 0.49 4.99 -0.10
N ARG A 322 1.79 5.15 0.20
CA ARG A 322 2.80 5.68 -0.74
C ARG A 322 3.21 4.72 -1.84
N VAL A 323 2.79 3.47 -1.78
CA VAL A 323 3.33 2.38 -2.60
C VAL A 323 2.30 1.91 -3.58
N ALA A 324 2.74 1.59 -4.80
CA ALA A 324 1.92 0.90 -5.78
C ALA A 324 0.60 1.63 -6.11
N ILE A 325 0.56 2.97 -6.02
CA ILE A 325 -0.63 3.76 -6.34
C ILE A 325 -0.91 3.61 -7.84
N PRO A 326 -2.02 3.00 -8.28
CA PRO A 326 -2.23 2.74 -9.70
C PRO A 326 -2.51 4.03 -10.48
N VAL A 327 -1.75 4.26 -11.56
CA VAL A 327 -1.91 5.45 -12.43
C VAL A 327 -3.34 5.53 -13.00
N SER A 328 -3.92 4.38 -13.36
CA SER A 328 -5.28 4.27 -13.88
C SER A 328 -6.37 4.71 -12.89
N LEU A 329 -6.10 4.68 -11.59
CA LEU A 329 -7.03 5.19 -10.57
C LEU A 329 -6.87 6.70 -10.38
N VAL A 330 -5.63 7.19 -10.43
CA VAL A 330 -5.34 8.62 -10.36
C VAL A 330 -5.94 9.37 -11.57
N GLU A 331 -5.96 8.75 -12.74
CA GLU A 331 -6.62 9.30 -13.95
C GLU A 331 -8.12 9.59 -13.76
N LYS A 332 -8.79 8.90 -12.83
CA LYS A 332 -10.21 9.12 -12.54
C LYS A 332 -10.48 10.35 -11.67
N PHE A 333 -9.46 11.03 -11.16
CA PHE A 333 -9.64 12.24 -10.38
C PHE A 333 -10.15 13.40 -11.26
N PRO A 334 -11.04 14.28 -10.75
CA PRO A 334 -11.64 15.35 -11.55
C PRO A 334 -10.65 16.25 -12.31
N ILE A 335 -9.44 16.46 -11.77
CA ILE A 335 -8.39 17.27 -12.41
C ILE A 335 -7.72 16.59 -13.62
N PHE A 336 -7.76 15.26 -13.68
CA PHE A 336 -7.15 14.44 -14.74
C PHE A 336 -8.17 13.74 -15.62
N GLN A 337 -9.44 13.73 -15.22
CA GLN A 337 -10.52 13.11 -15.96
C GLN A 337 -10.60 13.71 -17.37
N ASN A 338 -10.57 12.84 -18.39
CA ASN A 338 -10.53 13.20 -19.82
C ASN A 338 -9.29 14.01 -20.24
N ASN A 339 -8.23 14.06 -19.43
CA ASN A 339 -6.99 14.75 -19.74
C ASN A 339 -5.76 13.92 -19.32
N ARG A 340 -5.62 12.76 -19.98
CA ARG A 340 -4.52 11.84 -19.74
C ARG A 340 -3.15 12.46 -20.03
N GLU A 341 -3.05 13.32 -21.04
CA GLU A 341 -1.80 14.01 -21.39
C GLU A 341 -1.31 14.89 -20.24
N ARG A 342 -2.21 15.61 -19.57
CA ARG A 342 -1.88 16.41 -18.38
C ARG A 342 -1.40 15.55 -17.23
N LEU A 343 -2.01 14.37 -17.02
CA LEU A 343 -1.53 13.43 -15.99
C LEU A 343 -0.12 12.91 -16.32
N LEU A 344 0.14 12.54 -17.58
CA LEU A 344 1.45 12.06 -18.00
C LEU A 344 2.51 13.16 -17.86
N SER A 345 2.21 14.40 -18.28
CA SER A 345 3.08 15.56 -18.07
C SER A 345 3.39 15.79 -16.59
N ALA A 346 2.37 15.76 -15.73
CA ALA A 346 2.54 15.91 -14.29
C ALA A 346 3.41 14.79 -13.69
N ILE A 347 3.19 13.54 -14.12
CA ILE A 347 4.01 12.37 -13.73
C ILE A 347 5.46 12.59 -14.17
N ASP A 348 5.69 13.04 -15.40
CA ASP A 348 7.02 13.28 -15.92
C ASP A 348 7.72 14.39 -15.14
N VAL A 349 7.06 15.51 -14.84
CA VAL A 349 7.61 16.57 -13.98
C VAL A 349 7.99 16.04 -12.60
N LEU A 350 7.12 15.24 -11.96
CA LEU A 350 7.40 14.67 -10.63
C LEU A 350 8.54 13.64 -10.66
N ARG A 351 8.60 12.82 -11.70
CA ARG A 351 9.67 11.84 -11.92
C ARG A 351 11.00 12.56 -12.15
N LEU A 352 11.00 13.60 -12.98
CA LEU A 352 12.15 14.47 -13.21
C LEU A 352 12.60 15.16 -11.92
N SER A 353 11.66 15.45 -11.02
CA SER A 353 11.95 16.05 -9.71
C SER A 353 12.51 15.06 -8.67
N GLY A 354 12.51 13.76 -8.98
CA GLY A 354 12.93 12.71 -8.04
C GLY A 354 11.97 12.48 -6.88
N LEU A 355 10.73 12.99 -6.97
CA LEU A 355 9.73 12.88 -5.92
C LEU A 355 8.90 11.59 -6.01
N VAL A 356 8.79 11.04 -7.22
CA VAL A 356 8.07 9.80 -7.48
C VAL A 356 8.91 8.86 -8.33
N GLU A 357 8.75 7.56 -8.08
CA GLU A 357 9.23 6.48 -8.93
C GLU A 357 8.05 5.85 -9.63
N ILE A 358 8.15 5.65 -10.94
CA ILE A 358 7.12 4.97 -11.74
C ILE A 358 7.58 3.56 -12.03
N HIS A 359 6.85 2.57 -11.52
CA HIS A 359 7.07 1.17 -11.86
C HIS A 359 6.10 0.76 -12.95
N ARG A 360 6.64 0.39 -14.12
CA ARG A 360 5.89 -0.17 -15.24
C ARG A 360 5.87 -1.69 -15.12
N GLY A 361 4.82 -2.22 -14.49
CA GLY A 361 4.63 -3.66 -14.32
C GLY A 361 3.86 -4.29 -15.48
N ALA A 362 3.87 -5.63 -15.57
CA ALA A 362 3.16 -6.38 -16.61
C ALA A 362 1.61 -6.24 -16.57
N GLY A 363 1.04 -5.55 -15.58
CA GLY A 363 -0.41 -5.38 -15.42
C GLY A 363 -0.86 -3.92 -15.26
N LEU A 364 -0.19 -3.12 -14.43
CA LEU A 364 -0.56 -1.73 -14.16
C LEU A 364 0.68 -0.87 -13.87
N ASP A 365 0.72 0.34 -14.42
CA ASP A 365 1.70 1.36 -14.04
C ASP A 365 1.37 1.89 -12.64
N THR A 366 2.39 2.01 -11.79
CA THR A 366 2.20 2.48 -10.42
C THR A 366 3.15 3.60 -10.02
N ILE A 367 2.63 4.53 -9.21
CA ILE A 367 3.35 5.64 -8.61
C ILE A 367 3.82 5.23 -7.22
N ASN A 368 5.10 5.45 -6.91
CA ASN A 368 5.70 5.17 -5.63
C ASN A 368 6.35 6.43 -5.07
N LEU A 369 6.05 6.78 -3.82
CA LEU A 369 6.68 7.91 -3.12
C LEU A 369 7.68 7.39 -2.10
N HIS A 370 8.82 8.06 -2.00
CA HIS A 370 9.76 7.78 -0.91
C HIS A 370 9.14 8.16 0.45
N LEU A 371 9.46 7.42 1.52
CA LEU A 371 8.85 7.60 2.84
C LEU A 371 9.01 9.04 3.35
N GLN A 372 10.23 9.56 3.25
CA GLN A 372 10.54 10.91 3.71
C GLN A 372 9.72 11.97 2.96
N VAL A 373 9.44 11.74 1.67
CA VAL A 373 8.61 12.62 0.84
C VAL A 373 7.15 12.53 1.29
N GLN A 374 6.57 11.33 1.40
CA GLN A 374 5.19 11.16 1.86
C GLN A 374 4.99 11.74 3.27
N ARG A 375 5.92 11.47 4.20
CA ARG A 375 5.83 11.98 5.57
C ARG A 375 5.89 13.51 5.61
N TRP A 376 6.78 14.10 4.82
CA TRP A 376 6.86 15.56 4.69
C TRP A 376 5.55 16.14 4.15
N LEU A 377 4.99 15.55 3.07
CA LEU A 377 3.71 15.99 2.48
C LEU A 377 2.58 15.94 3.49
N GLN A 378 2.44 14.84 4.22
CA GLN A 378 1.42 14.67 5.26
C GLN A 378 1.54 15.73 6.37
N LEU A 379 2.76 16.07 6.79
CA LEU A 379 2.99 17.08 7.83
C LEU A 379 2.79 18.51 7.30
N LYS A 380 3.24 18.80 6.08
CA LYS A 380 3.07 20.11 5.43
C LYS A 380 1.59 20.42 5.24
N ARG A 381 0.79 19.45 4.78
CA ARG A 381 -0.66 19.63 4.58
C ARG A 381 -1.42 19.85 5.89
N ARG A 382 -1.03 19.17 6.97
CA ARG A 382 -1.56 19.44 8.32
C ARG A 382 -1.25 20.85 8.83
N ARG A 383 -0.26 21.56 8.28
CA ARG A 383 0.05 22.95 8.65
C ARG A 383 -0.69 23.97 7.79
N ILE A 384 -1.06 23.61 6.55
CA ILE A 384 -1.71 24.51 5.59
C ILE A 384 -3.24 24.50 5.73
N GLU A 385 -3.83 23.42 6.29
CA GLU A 385 -5.26 23.24 6.60
C GLU A 385 -6.26 24.01 5.72
N ASP A 386 -6.20 23.82 4.40
CA ASP A 386 -7.42 23.89 3.60
C ASP A 386 -8.23 22.62 3.88
N LYS A 387 -9.11 22.73 4.87
CA LYS A 387 -9.98 21.62 5.30
C LYS A 387 -10.89 21.15 4.17
N GLN A 388 -11.28 22.06 3.27
CA GLN A 388 -12.13 21.72 2.14
C GLN A 388 -11.36 20.88 1.13
N GLU A 389 -10.14 21.29 0.78
CA GLU A 389 -9.29 20.52 -0.16
C GLU A 389 -9.02 19.09 0.34
N LEU A 390 -8.71 18.91 1.63
CA LEU A 390 -8.52 17.59 2.22
C LEU A 390 -9.79 16.74 2.11
N THR A 391 -10.94 17.34 2.42
CA THR A 391 -12.24 16.67 2.38
C THR A 391 -12.56 16.21 0.96
N ASP A 392 -12.43 17.10 -0.02
CA ASP A 392 -12.69 16.80 -1.43
C ASP A 392 -11.80 15.65 -1.95
N LEU A 393 -10.51 15.65 -1.59
CA LEU A 393 -9.57 14.61 -2.00
C LEU A 393 -9.87 13.25 -1.37
N VAL A 394 -10.28 13.22 -0.09
CA VAL A 394 -10.70 11.97 0.56
C VAL A 394 -11.97 11.43 -0.10
N HIS A 395 -12.96 12.28 -0.35
CA HIS A 395 -14.19 11.85 -1.04
C HIS A 395 -13.92 11.36 -2.46
N ALA A 396 -13.04 12.03 -3.21
CA ALA A 396 -12.61 11.57 -4.53
C ALA A 396 -11.94 10.19 -4.47
N TRP A 397 -11.04 9.96 -3.52
CA TRP A 397 -10.42 8.64 -3.30
C TRP A 397 -11.46 7.57 -2.97
N VAL A 398 -12.38 7.87 -2.06
CA VAL A 398 -13.47 6.97 -1.67
C VAL A 398 -14.31 6.59 -2.90
N SER A 399 -14.66 7.56 -3.75
CA SER A 399 -15.42 7.31 -4.97
C SER A 399 -14.65 6.41 -5.94
N VAL A 400 -13.41 6.79 -6.26
CA VAL A 400 -12.55 6.08 -7.21
C VAL A 400 -12.29 4.63 -6.77
N LEU A 401 -12.02 4.42 -5.47
CA LEU A 401 -11.79 3.08 -4.92
C LEU A 401 -13.07 2.26 -4.86
N SER A 402 -14.20 2.86 -4.45
CA SER A 402 -15.48 2.16 -4.44
C SER A 402 -15.80 1.61 -5.83
N ASP A 403 -15.64 2.43 -6.87
CA ASP A 403 -15.90 2.02 -8.26
C ASP A 403 -14.93 0.94 -8.76
N TYR A 404 -13.66 1.01 -8.36
CA TYR A 404 -12.66 0.01 -8.76
C TYR A 404 -12.87 -1.33 -8.07
N LEU A 405 -13.18 -1.31 -6.78
CA LEU A 405 -13.33 -2.50 -5.95
C LEU A 405 -14.65 -3.23 -6.21
N THR A 406 -15.71 -2.51 -6.58
CA THR A 406 -17.02 -3.10 -6.80
C THR A 406 -17.01 -4.11 -7.95
N LYS A 407 -17.61 -5.29 -7.73
CA LYS A 407 -17.86 -6.29 -8.77
C LYS A 407 -18.75 -5.71 -9.88
N PRO A 408 -18.62 -6.15 -11.14
CA PRO A 408 -19.54 -5.78 -12.21
C PRO A 408 -21.00 -6.05 -11.81
N LYS A 409 -21.94 -5.21 -12.25
CA LYS A 409 -23.37 -5.33 -11.86
C LYS A 409 -23.98 -6.69 -12.21
N ASP A 410 -23.48 -7.34 -13.24
CA ASP A 410 -23.94 -8.64 -13.73
C ASP A 410 -23.43 -9.81 -12.87
N GLU A 411 -22.48 -9.58 -11.97
CA GLU A 411 -21.84 -10.55 -11.07
C GLU A 411 -22.14 -10.27 -9.59
N LEU A 412 -23.16 -9.45 -9.28
CA LEU A 412 -23.62 -9.20 -7.92
C LEU A 412 -24.78 -10.15 -7.56
N PRO A 413 -24.53 -11.36 -7.01
CA PRO A 413 -25.58 -12.08 -6.33
C PRO A 413 -26.04 -11.28 -5.11
N LYS A 414 -27.31 -11.45 -4.72
CA LYS A 414 -28.00 -10.63 -3.71
C LYS A 414 -27.35 -10.65 -2.31
N ASN A 415 -26.40 -11.55 -2.04
CA ASN A 415 -25.81 -11.76 -0.72
C ASN A 415 -24.27 -11.81 -0.70
N ASP A 416 -23.58 -11.51 -1.80
CA ASP A 416 -22.12 -11.51 -1.83
C ASP A 416 -21.54 -10.15 -1.40
N PRO A 417 -20.31 -10.12 -0.88
CA PRO A 417 -19.57 -8.88 -0.71
C PRO A 417 -19.47 -8.15 -2.05
N ILE A 418 -19.80 -6.86 -2.01
CA ILE A 418 -19.80 -5.96 -3.18
C ILE A 418 -18.38 -5.85 -3.77
N PHE A 419 -17.35 -6.01 -2.96
CA PHE A 419 -15.97 -5.90 -3.40
C PHE A 419 -15.42 -7.22 -3.96
N ASP A 420 -14.74 -7.08 -5.09
CA ASP A 420 -13.89 -8.11 -5.69
C ASP A 420 -12.69 -8.35 -4.77
N ALA A 421 -12.53 -9.59 -4.32
CA ALA A 421 -11.49 -9.96 -3.36
C ALA A 421 -10.08 -9.72 -3.92
N GLU A 422 -9.82 -10.06 -5.18
CA GLU A 422 -8.49 -9.90 -5.77
C GLU A 422 -8.11 -8.43 -5.89
N LYS A 423 -9.05 -7.57 -6.29
CA LYS A 423 -8.84 -6.12 -6.33
C LYS A 423 -8.69 -5.52 -4.94
N PHE A 424 -9.49 -5.97 -3.97
CA PHE A 424 -9.45 -5.50 -2.59
C PHE A 424 -8.10 -5.76 -1.94
N TRP A 425 -7.57 -6.98 -2.04
CA TRP A 425 -6.28 -7.34 -1.47
C TRP A 425 -5.13 -6.49 -2.04
N ARG A 426 -5.14 -6.23 -3.35
CA ARG A 426 -4.13 -5.36 -3.99
C ARG A 426 -4.16 -3.93 -3.44
N MET A 427 -5.34 -3.43 -3.06
CA MET A 427 -5.55 -2.07 -2.57
C MET A 427 -5.60 -1.93 -1.05
N LEU A 428 -5.36 -3.00 -0.29
CA LEU A 428 -5.55 -3.05 1.16
C LEU A 428 -4.88 -1.90 1.91
N ALA A 429 -3.61 -1.59 1.61
CA ALA A 429 -2.88 -0.51 2.26
C ALA A 429 -3.51 0.88 2.00
N HIS A 430 -4.03 1.10 0.80
CA HIS A 430 -4.75 2.34 0.45
C HIS A 430 -6.11 2.42 1.16
N VAL A 431 -6.87 1.32 1.19
CA VAL A 431 -8.14 1.23 1.94
C VAL A 431 -7.92 1.52 3.42
N THR A 432 -6.87 0.93 4.01
CA THR A 432 -6.49 1.10 5.42
C THR A 432 -6.19 2.55 5.76
N SER A 433 -5.52 3.26 4.85
CA SER A 433 -5.22 4.68 5.00
C SER A 433 -6.48 5.54 5.12
N LEU A 434 -7.58 5.13 4.46
CA LEU A 434 -8.88 5.80 4.54
C LEU A 434 -9.67 5.37 5.79
N CYS A 435 -9.55 4.12 6.25
CA CYS A 435 -10.25 3.66 7.46
C CYS A 435 -9.71 4.26 8.76
N SER A 436 -8.46 4.74 8.78
CA SER A 436 -7.75 5.20 9.98
C SER A 436 -8.11 6.64 10.38
N LEU A 437 -9.39 6.91 10.63
CA LEU A 437 -9.91 8.25 10.96
C LEU A 437 -9.73 8.59 12.45
N LYS A 438 -9.28 9.82 12.73
CA LYS A 438 -9.37 10.38 14.08
C LYS A 438 -10.83 10.78 14.38
N SER A 439 -11.22 10.74 15.65
CA SER A 439 -12.58 11.07 16.11
C SER A 439 -13.11 12.43 15.62
N ARG A 440 -12.25 13.46 15.52
CA ARG A 440 -12.63 14.78 14.97
C ARG A 440 -12.85 14.77 13.45
N GLN A 441 -12.09 13.96 12.71
CA GLN A 441 -12.15 13.88 11.25
C GLN A 441 -13.44 13.20 10.77
N THR A 442 -14.04 12.31 11.57
CA THR A 442 -15.30 11.65 11.23
C THR A 442 -16.43 12.64 10.98
N ARG A 443 -16.46 13.78 11.69
CA ARG A 443 -17.48 14.82 11.49
C ARG A 443 -17.24 15.66 10.24
N GLU A 444 -15.97 15.93 9.94
CA GLU A 444 -15.54 16.76 8.81
C GLU A 444 -15.74 16.02 7.48
N LEU A 445 -15.38 14.73 7.43
CA LEU A 445 -15.44 13.88 6.24
C LEU A 445 -16.78 13.14 6.07
N CYS A 446 -17.79 13.48 6.87
CA CYS A 446 -19.04 12.72 6.95
C CYS A 446 -19.85 12.85 5.65
N SER A 447 -20.06 11.73 4.94
CA SER A 447 -20.94 11.64 3.77
C SER A 447 -21.59 10.26 3.67
N MET A 448 -22.71 10.15 2.95
CA MET A 448 -23.36 8.87 2.65
C MET A 448 -22.41 7.90 1.93
N GLN A 449 -21.68 8.38 0.92
CA GLN A 449 -20.77 7.55 0.13
C GLN A 449 -19.64 6.99 0.98
N TYR A 450 -19.06 7.81 1.87
CA TYR A 450 -17.98 7.35 2.73
C TYR A 450 -18.47 6.39 3.83
N MET A 451 -19.64 6.65 4.41
CA MET A 451 -20.29 5.71 5.32
C MET A 451 -20.51 4.34 4.65
N ALA A 452 -21.06 4.32 3.44
CA ALA A 452 -21.31 3.09 2.69
C ALA A 452 -20.00 2.37 2.35
N PHE A 453 -18.96 3.09 1.89
CA PHE A 453 -17.64 2.52 1.66
C PHE A 453 -17.08 1.84 2.91
N LEU A 454 -17.09 2.52 4.06
CA LEU A 454 -16.58 1.97 5.33
C LEU A 454 -17.38 0.73 5.78
N LYS A 455 -18.71 0.74 5.59
CA LYS A 455 -19.56 -0.43 5.85
C LYS A 455 -19.14 -1.62 4.98
N HIS A 456 -18.94 -1.42 3.67
CA HIS A 456 -18.55 -2.51 2.77
C HIS A 456 -17.12 -3.01 3.01
N VAL A 457 -16.19 -2.12 3.39
CA VAL A 457 -14.87 -2.53 3.88
C VAL A 457 -15.01 -3.41 5.12
N ALA A 458 -15.85 -3.02 6.07
CA ALA A 458 -16.08 -3.80 7.28
C ALA A 458 -16.68 -5.18 6.98
N ILE A 459 -17.70 -5.27 6.11
CA ILE A 459 -18.28 -6.56 5.69
C ILE A 459 -17.18 -7.49 5.17
N PHE A 460 -16.39 -7.02 4.21
CA PHE A 460 -15.32 -7.80 3.60
C PHE A 460 -14.30 -8.28 4.65
N LEU A 461 -13.86 -7.40 5.56
CA LEU A 461 -12.86 -7.74 6.56
C LEU A 461 -13.41 -8.62 7.70
N VAL A 462 -14.70 -8.51 8.04
CA VAL A 462 -15.36 -9.38 9.02
C VAL A 462 -15.51 -10.80 8.46
N GLU A 463 -15.92 -10.94 7.20
CA GLU A 463 -16.04 -12.24 6.52
C GLU A 463 -14.69 -12.94 6.39
N ASP A 464 -13.64 -12.20 6.05
CA ASP A 464 -12.30 -12.75 5.91
C ASP A 464 -11.65 -13.08 7.27
N GLY A 465 -11.89 -12.28 8.30
CA GLY A 465 -11.46 -12.55 9.68
C GLY A 465 -9.99 -12.26 9.99
N PHE A 466 -9.20 -11.73 9.04
CA PHE A 466 -7.78 -11.43 9.25
C PHE A 466 -7.53 -10.11 9.96
N PHE A 467 -8.26 -9.04 9.59
CA PHE A 467 -8.02 -7.68 10.06
C PHE A 467 -9.14 -7.19 10.99
N VAL A 468 -9.39 -7.94 12.07
CA VAL A 468 -10.49 -7.68 13.00
C VAL A 468 -10.48 -6.25 13.56
N GLY A 469 -9.31 -5.73 13.93
CA GLY A 469 -9.18 -4.36 14.44
C GLY A 469 -9.54 -3.28 13.40
N MET A 470 -9.19 -3.49 12.13
CA MET A 470 -9.54 -2.56 11.04
C MET A 470 -11.02 -2.67 10.67
N ALA A 471 -11.56 -3.89 10.63
CA ALA A 471 -12.99 -4.13 10.45
C ALA A 471 -13.81 -3.40 11.51
N TRP A 472 -13.36 -3.49 12.77
CA TRP A 472 -13.94 -2.78 13.91
C TRP A 472 -13.88 -1.26 13.77
N ALA A 473 -12.72 -0.71 13.41
CA ALA A 473 -12.57 0.72 13.17
C ALA A 473 -13.50 1.21 12.06
N ALA A 474 -13.51 0.52 10.91
CA ALA A 474 -14.34 0.86 9.75
C ALA A 474 -15.84 0.87 10.10
N VAL A 475 -16.34 -0.19 10.74
CA VAL A 475 -17.77 -0.28 11.11
C VAL A 475 -18.15 0.75 12.18
N THR A 476 -17.25 1.05 13.11
CA THR A 476 -17.48 2.09 14.14
C THR A 476 -17.54 3.48 13.53
N HIS A 477 -16.66 3.79 12.58
CA HIS A 477 -16.70 5.04 11.84
C HIS A 477 -17.95 5.13 10.96
N ALA A 478 -18.35 4.04 10.29
CA ALA A 478 -19.60 3.99 9.53
C ALA A 478 -20.81 4.29 10.41
N LEU A 479 -20.92 3.65 11.59
CA LEU A 479 -22.01 3.91 12.55
C LEU A 479 -21.99 5.36 13.04
N SER A 480 -20.81 5.91 13.31
CA SER A 480 -20.65 7.31 13.74
C SER A 480 -21.09 8.28 12.65
N MET A 481 -20.75 8.03 11.38
CA MET A 481 -21.23 8.83 10.25
C MET A 481 -22.74 8.69 10.07
N CYS A 482 -23.27 7.47 10.13
CA CYS A 482 -24.71 7.20 10.01
C CYS A 482 -25.52 7.97 11.06
N THR A 483 -25.10 7.92 12.33
CA THR A 483 -25.77 8.65 13.42
C THR A 483 -25.67 10.16 13.26
N LEU A 484 -24.52 10.68 12.81
CA LEU A 484 -24.37 12.10 12.47
C LEU A 484 -25.30 12.51 11.33
N LEU A 485 -25.41 11.71 10.27
CA LEU A 485 -26.30 11.99 9.14
C LEU A 485 -27.77 11.93 9.55
N GLN A 486 -28.18 10.95 10.35
CA GLN A 486 -29.54 10.87 10.91
C GLN A 486 -29.89 12.08 11.78
N SER A 487 -28.93 12.62 12.53
CA SER A 487 -29.16 13.83 13.33
C SER A 487 -29.41 15.08 12.48
N ARG A 488 -28.91 15.09 11.23
CA ARG A 488 -29.08 16.18 10.26
C ARG A 488 -30.31 15.99 9.36
N GLN A 489 -30.68 14.73 9.09
CA GLN A 489 -31.75 14.33 8.18
C GLN A 489 -32.74 13.41 8.90
N VAL A 490 -33.61 14.01 9.70
CA VAL A 490 -34.64 13.28 10.46
C VAL A 490 -35.62 12.61 9.48
N HIS A 491 -35.93 11.32 9.69
CA HIS A 491 -36.84 10.50 8.88
C HIS A 491 -36.36 10.05 7.48
N ASN A 492 -35.05 9.83 7.31
CA ASN A 492 -34.52 9.21 6.10
C ASN A 492 -34.54 7.65 6.22
N LEU A 493 -35.46 7.01 5.49
CA LEU A 493 -35.63 5.55 5.48
C LEU A 493 -34.39 4.80 4.95
N GLU A 494 -33.65 5.38 4.02
CA GLU A 494 -32.40 4.80 3.50
C GLU A 494 -31.32 4.77 4.58
N LEU A 495 -31.18 5.87 5.33
CA LEU A 495 -30.28 5.93 6.49
C LEU A 495 -30.69 4.96 7.59
N ASP A 496 -31.99 4.77 7.84
CA ASP A 496 -32.45 3.77 8.82
C ASP A 496 -32.14 2.33 8.38
N ARG A 497 -32.20 2.04 7.07
CA ARG A 497 -31.76 0.73 6.52
C ARG A 497 -30.26 0.52 6.69
N GLU A 498 -29.47 1.52 6.31
CA GLU A 498 -28.01 1.50 6.47
C GLU A 498 -27.62 1.33 7.93
N TYR A 499 -28.33 1.99 8.85
CA TYR A 499 -28.12 1.84 10.29
C TYR A 499 -28.33 0.40 10.76
N VAL A 500 -29.45 -0.23 10.38
CA VAL A 500 -29.75 -1.63 10.73
C VAL A 500 -28.66 -2.55 10.19
N HIS A 501 -28.24 -2.36 8.95
CA HIS A 501 -27.22 -3.20 8.33
C HIS A 501 -25.85 -3.01 9.00
N ILE A 502 -25.43 -1.77 9.27
CA ILE A 502 -24.18 -1.50 10.01
C ILE A 502 -24.20 -2.18 11.39
N ARG A 503 -25.35 -2.20 12.09
CA ARG A 503 -25.51 -2.90 13.37
C ARG A 503 -25.36 -4.42 13.25
N GLN A 504 -25.90 -5.03 12.19
CA GLN A 504 -25.68 -6.46 11.90
C GLN A 504 -24.19 -6.75 11.66
N VAL A 505 -23.50 -5.93 10.88
CA VAL A 505 -22.06 -6.07 10.63
C VAL A 505 -21.26 -5.94 11.93
N LYS A 506 -21.62 -5.00 12.81
CA LYS A 506 -21.02 -4.89 14.16
C LYS A 506 -21.26 -6.15 15.00
N ALA A 507 -22.46 -6.72 14.97
CA ALA A 507 -22.74 -7.96 15.69
C ALA A 507 -21.85 -9.11 15.19
N ASN A 508 -21.69 -9.25 13.86
CA ASN A 508 -20.77 -10.23 13.27
C ASN A 508 -19.32 -9.99 13.69
N ALA A 509 -18.86 -8.73 13.71
CA ALA A 509 -17.54 -8.38 14.21
C ALA A 509 -17.34 -8.78 15.69
N TYR A 510 -18.34 -8.50 16.55
CA TYR A 510 -18.30 -8.90 17.96
C TYR A 510 -18.29 -10.42 18.14
N MET A 511 -19.04 -11.17 17.32
CA MET A 511 -19.00 -12.64 17.34
C MET A 511 -17.62 -13.19 16.99
N ASN A 512 -16.93 -12.61 16.00
CA ASN A 512 -15.55 -12.99 15.65
C ASN A 512 -14.55 -12.69 16.78
N MET A 513 -14.83 -11.67 17.60
CA MET A 513 -14.06 -11.35 18.82
C MET A 513 -14.50 -12.13 20.06
N SER A 514 -15.47 -13.06 19.93
CA SER A 514 -16.09 -13.78 21.05
C SER A 514 -16.78 -12.88 22.10
N GLU A 515 -17.11 -11.64 21.74
CA GLU A 515 -17.84 -10.70 22.60
C GLU A 515 -19.36 -10.86 22.42
N TYR A 516 -19.86 -12.06 22.69
CA TYR A 516 -21.22 -12.44 22.32
C TYR A 516 -22.32 -11.60 22.99
N GLY A 517 -22.07 -11.07 24.20
CA GLY A 517 -23.03 -10.18 24.88
C GLY A 517 -23.22 -8.84 24.17
N GLN A 518 -22.15 -8.30 23.57
CA GLN A 518 -22.24 -7.08 22.76
C GLN A 518 -22.93 -7.35 21.42
N ALA A 519 -22.65 -8.49 20.79
CA ALA A 519 -23.36 -8.92 19.58
C ALA A 519 -24.88 -8.97 19.79
N GLU A 520 -25.34 -9.51 20.92
CA GLU A 520 -26.77 -9.55 21.27
C GLU A 520 -27.38 -8.15 21.42
N ILE A 521 -26.66 -7.19 22.02
CA ILE A 521 -27.12 -5.80 22.17
C ILE A 521 -27.29 -5.14 20.80
N GLU A 522 -26.31 -5.32 19.91
CA GLU A 522 -26.33 -4.76 18.56
C GLU A 522 -27.50 -5.31 17.73
N LEU A 523 -27.74 -6.63 17.77
CA LEU A 523 -28.88 -7.26 17.07
C LEU A 523 -30.23 -6.82 17.62
N ARG A 524 -30.36 -6.72 18.95
CA ARG A 524 -31.58 -6.23 19.60
C ARG A 524 -31.92 -4.80 19.16
N GLU A 525 -30.90 -3.94 19.07
CA GLU A 525 -31.06 -2.56 18.62
C GLU A 525 -31.42 -2.49 17.13
N ALA A 526 -30.78 -3.30 16.28
CA ALA A 526 -31.11 -3.42 14.87
C ALA A 526 -32.59 -3.81 14.66
N LYS A 527 -33.05 -4.85 15.38
CA LYS A 527 -34.44 -5.34 15.36
C LYS A 527 -35.42 -4.28 15.87
N ARG A 528 -35.05 -3.53 16.93
CA ARG A 528 -35.87 -2.43 17.47
C ARG A 528 -36.09 -1.33 16.43
N VAL A 529 -35.05 -0.93 15.71
CA VAL A 529 -35.14 0.12 14.69
C VAL A 529 -35.92 -0.37 13.47
N LEU A 530 -35.67 -1.61 13.01
CA LEU A 530 -36.40 -2.23 11.91
C LEU A 530 -37.91 -2.24 12.17
N SER A 531 -38.34 -2.72 13.34
CA SER A 531 -39.76 -2.78 13.69
C SER A 531 -40.43 -1.41 13.87
N ARG A 532 -39.69 -0.40 14.33
CA ARG A 532 -40.25 0.93 14.62
C ARG A 532 -40.27 1.88 13.43
N ARG A 533 -39.26 1.80 12.55
CA ARG A 533 -39.04 2.80 11.49
C ARG A 533 -39.18 2.25 10.07
N LEU A 534 -39.10 0.94 9.90
CA LEU A 534 -39.11 0.28 8.60
C LEU A 534 -40.28 -0.72 8.45
N SER A 535 -41.24 -0.70 9.38
CA SER A 535 -42.43 -1.54 9.33
C SER A 535 -43.23 -1.27 8.06
N GLY A 536 -43.40 -2.32 7.23
CA GLY A 536 -44.13 -2.23 5.96
C GLY A 536 -43.29 -1.88 4.73
N SER A 537 -41.96 -1.73 4.84
CA SER A 537 -41.11 -1.65 3.65
C SER A 537 -40.97 -3.01 2.97
N ALA A 538 -40.88 -3.04 1.64
CA ALA A 538 -40.81 -4.27 0.84
C ALA A 538 -39.70 -5.23 1.31
N ASP A 539 -38.58 -4.70 1.77
CA ASP A 539 -37.40 -5.46 2.20
C ASP A 539 -37.39 -5.81 3.69
N SER A 540 -38.31 -5.26 4.50
CA SER A 540 -38.30 -5.40 5.96
C SER A 540 -38.38 -6.85 6.45
N THR A 541 -39.10 -7.70 5.72
CA THR A 541 -39.23 -9.13 6.05
C THR A 541 -37.94 -9.88 5.79
N GLN A 542 -37.23 -9.55 4.70
CA GLN A 542 -35.94 -10.16 4.38
C GLN A 542 -34.87 -9.73 5.40
N THR A 543 -34.75 -8.43 5.70
CA THR A 543 -33.80 -7.94 6.70
C THR A 543 -34.07 -8.54 8.08
N LEU A 544 -35.35 -8.73 8.47
CA LEU A 544 -35.68 -9.41 9.72
C LEU A 544 -35.17 -10.85 9.74
N ARG A 545 -35.30 -11.59 8.63
CA ARG A 545 -34.78 -12.95 8.51
C ARG A 545 -33.26 -12.99 8.59
N GLU A 546 -32.55 -12.04 8.00
CA GLU A 546 -31.09 -11.92 8.13
C GLU A 546 -30.67 -11.67 9.59
N ILE A 547 -31.41 -10.83 10.33
CA ILE A 547 -31.20 -10.65 11.78
C ILE A 547 -31.43 -11.98 12.51
N GLN A 548 -32.50 -12.71 12.20
CA GLN A 548 -32.82 -14.00 12.84
C GLN A 548 -31.79 -15.09 12.54
N ASP A 549 -31.24 -15.14 11.32
CA ASP A 549 -30.13 -16.04 10.97
C ASP A 549 -28.90 -15.74 11.83
N THR A 550 -28.60 -14.46 12.01
CA THR A 550 -27.49 -14.01 12.85
C THR A 550 -27.72 -14.33 14.33
N GLU A 551 -28.95 -14.13 14.83
CA GLU A 551 -29.38 -14.52 16.19
C GLU A 551 -29.25 -16.04 16.40
N ALA A 552 -29.68 -16.85 15.43
CA ALA A 552 -29.57 -18.30 15.50
C ALA A 552 -28.11 -18.76 15.54
N TYR A 553 -27.26 -18.19 14.68
CA TYR A 553 -25.82 -18.47 14.70
C TYR A 553 -25.17 -18.07 16.03
N LEU A 554 -25.52 -16.90 16.57
CA LEU A 554 -25.06 -16.44 17.88
C LEU A 554 -25.41 -17.45 18.98
N SER A 555 -26.65 -17.95 19.03
CA SER A 555 -27.08 -18.96 19.99
C SER A 555 -26.33 -20.29 19.83
N VAL A 556 -26.01 -20.70 18.59
CA VAL A 556 -25.19 -21.89 18.30
C VAL A 556 -23.77 -21.72 18.83
N VAL A 557 -23.15 -20.56 18.61
CA VAL A 557 -21.76 -20.30 19.05
C VAL A 557 -21.68 -20.14 20.57
N GLN A 558 -22.69 -19.54 21.21
CA GLN A 558 -22.80 -19.45 22.67
C GLN A 558 -23.13 -20.78 23.36
N GLY A 559 -23.50 -21.83 22.60
CA GLY A 559 -23.95 -23.11 23.16
C GLY A 559 -25.34 -23.05 23.81
N LYS A 560 -26.18 -22.06 23.47
CA LYS A 560 -27.58 -21.96 23.90
C LYS A 560 -28.47 -22.88 23.05
N TRP A 561 -28.24 -24.19 23.15
CA TRP A 561 -28.79 -25.19 22.21
C TRP A 561 -30.32 -25.20 22.10
N ALA A 562 -31.04 -25.02 23.21
CA ALA A 562 -32.51 -25.00 23.20
C ALA A 562 -33.07 -23.80 22.42
N GLU A 563 -32.45 -22.63 22.58
CA GLU A 563 -32.83 -21.41 21.87
C GLU A 563 -32.45 -21.47 20.39
N ALA A 564 -31.23 -21.93 20.09
CA ALA A 564 -30.76 -22.18 18.72
C ALA A 564 -31.70 -23.15 17.99
N GLY A 565 -32.06 -24.27 18.62
CA GLY A 565 -32.97 -25.27 18.05
C GLY A 565 -34.35 -24.71 17.74
N ARG A 566 -34.92 -23.91 18.65
CA ARG A 566 -36.21 -23.23 18.43
C ARG A 566 -36.14 -22.29 17.21
N MET A 567 -35.15 -21.41 17.16
CA MET A 567 -35.01 -20.43 16.07
C MET A 567 -34.76 -21.12 14.72
N LEU A 568 -33.85 -22.10 14.67
CA LEU A 568 -33.53 -22.84 13.44
C LEU A 568 -34.72 -23.66 12.94
N THR A 569 -35.55 -24.21 13.84
CA THR A 569 -36.77 -24.93 13.46
C THR A 569 -37.76 -24.00 12.77
N GLU A 570 -37.96 -22.79 13.31
CA GLU A 570 -38.80 -21.76 12.68
C GLU A 570 -38.27 -21.34 11.30
N LEU A 571 -36.97 -21.08 11.20
CA LEU A 571 -36.31 -20.66 9.94
C LEU A 571 -36.34 -21.76 8.85
N LEU A 572 -36.25 -23.02 9.24
CA LEU A 572 -36.32 -24.17 8.32
C LEU A 572 -37.75 -24.56 7.97
N ALA A 573 -38.73 -24.36 8.86
CA ALA A 573 -40.14 -24.68 8.60
C ALA A 573 -40.79 -23.69 7.61
N TYR A 574 -40.32 -22.45 7.57
CA TYR A 574 -40.86 -21.40 6.69
C TYR A 574 -39.76 -20.82 5.76
N PRO A 575 -39.20 -21.63 4.84
CA PRO A 575 -38.15 -21.18 3.95
C PRO A 575 -38.62 -20.05 3.03
N GLU A 576 -37.69 -19.18 2.63
CA GLU A 576 -37.99 -18.12 1.66
C GLU A 576 -38.31 -18.76 0.29
N PRO A 577 -39.25 -18.19 -0.50
CA PRO A 577 -39.62 -18.75 -1.81
C PRO A 577 -38.44 -18.94 -2.78
N ASN A 578 -37.37 -18.16 -2.58
CA ASN A 578 -36.14 -18.19 -3.39
C ASN A 578 -34.89 -18.26 -2.48
N ALA A 579 -34.95 -19.00 -1.38
CA ALA A 579 -33.81 -19.14 -0.47
C ALA A 579 -32.59 -19.70 -1.23
N GLU A 580 -31.43 -19.07 -1.06
CA GLU A 580 -30.18 -19.60 -1.62
C GLU A 580 -29.86 -20.98 -1.03
N PRO A 581 -29.51 -21.98 -1.87
CA PRO A 581 -29.19 -23.32 -1.39
C PRO A 581 -28.09 -23.36 -0.33
N SER A 582 -27.11 -22.46 -0.41
CA SER A 582 -26.03 -22.30 0.57
C SER A 582 -26.54 -21.91 1.95
N LYS A 583 -27.47 -20.94 2.04
CA LYS A 583 -28.07 -20.51 3.32
C LYS A 583 -28.88 -21.62 3.96
N VAL A 584 -29.63 -22.37 3.15
CA VAL A 584 -30.41 -23.52 3.63
C VAL A 584 -29.48 -24.61 4.15
N ALA A 585 -28.43 -24.96 3.40
CA ALA A 585 -27.41 -25.91 3.84
C ALA A 585 -26.73 -25.48 5.15
N GLN A 586 -26.41 -24.19 5.29
CA GLN A 586 -25.81 -23.65 6.51
C GLN A 586 -26.73 -23.76 7.73
N ARG A 587 -28.03 -23.46 7.58
CA ARG A 587 -29.03 -23.67 8.63
C ARG A 587 -29.15 -25.15 9.02
N HIS A 588 -29.13 -26.05 8.04
CA HIS A 588 -29.11 -27.50 8.30
C HIS A 588 -27.85 -27.94 9.05
N TYR A 589 -26.67 -27.42 8.68
CA TYR A 589 -25.42 -27.67 9.40
C TYR A 589 -25.50 -27.19 10.86
N TRP A 590 -26.00 -25.97 11.10
CA TRP A 590 -26.21 -25.46 12.45
C TRP A 590 -27.22 -26.27 13.26
N MET A 591 -28.28 -26.76 12.62
CA MET A 591 -29.26 -27.65 13.24
C MET A 591 -28.64 -29.01 13.59
N ALA A 592 -27.82 -29.58 12.69
CA ALA A 592 -27.11 -30.83 12.94
C ALA A 592 -26.16 -30.70 14.14
N LYS A 593 -25.40 -29.61 14.21
CA LYS A 593 -24.53 -29.28 15.35
C LYS A 593 -25.31 -29.18 16.66
N THR A 594 -26.47 -28.50 16.63
CA THR A 594 -27.35 -28.35 17.79
C THR A 594 -27.92 -29.69 18.25
N LYS A 595 -28.43 -30.50 17.32
CA LYS A 595 -28.98 -31.83 17.63
C LYS A 595 -27.95 -32.80 18.18
N ALA A 596 -26.74 -32.78 17.63
CA ALA A 596 -25.62 -33.57 18.12
C ALA A 596 -25.24 -33.17 19.56
N ALA A 597 -25.19 -31.87 19.86
CA ALA A 597 -24.86 -31.37 21.20
C ALA A 597 -25.90 -31.74 22.27
N VAL A 598 -27.17 -31.92 21.90
CA VAL A 598 -28.27 -32.29 22.81
C VAL A 598 -28.53 -33.82 22.81
N GLY A 599 -27.77 -34.61 22.04
CA GLY A 599 -27.89 -36.07 21.99
C GLY A 599 -29.15 -36.58 21.28
N THR A 600 -29.61 -35.85 20.27
CA THR A 600 -30.82 -36.18 19.48
C THR A 600 -30.48 -36.74 18.10
N ASP A 601 -31.43 -37.44 17.48
CA ASP A 601 -31.22 -38.10 16.18
C ASP A 601 -30.84 -37.10 15.06
N ILE A 602 -29.69 -37.36 14.43
CA ILE A 602 -29.10 -36.59 13.32
C ILE A 602 -29.20 -37.32 11.97
N SER A 603 -29.83 -38.50 11.92
CA SER A 603 -29.88 -39.37 10.71
C SER A 603 -30.35 -38.63 9.46
N ALA A 604 -31.38 -37.79 9.61
CA ALA A 604 -31.95 -36.99 8.53
C ALA A 604 -31.07 -35.78 8.09
N LEU A 605 -29.98 -35.48 8.79
CA LEU A 605 -29.07 -34.36 8.53
C LEU A 605 -27.61 -34.81 8.33
N ALA A 606 -27.36 -36.11 8.26
CA ALA A 606 -26.00 -36.68 8.19
C ALA A 606 -25.23 -36.26 6.91
N HIS A 607 -25.94 -35.91 5.84
CA HIS A 607 -25.38 -35.40 4.58
C HIS A 607 -24.98 -33.92 4.62
N SER A 608 -25.30 -33.22 5.72
CA SER A 608 -25.03 -31.79 5.91
C SER A 608 -23.89 -31.54 6.91
N GLN A 609 -23.10 -32.57 7.24
CA GLN A 609 -21.95 -32.51 8.14
C GLN A 609 -20.66 -32.12 7.42
#